data_AF-R8W0K6-F1
#
_entry.id   AF-R8W0K6-F1
#
_cell.length_a   1.000
_cell.length_b   1.000
_cell.length_c   1.000
_cell.angle_alpha   90.00
_cell.angle_beta   90.00
_cell.angle_gamma   90.00
#
_symmetry.space_group_name_H-M   'P 1'
#
loop_
_entity.id
_entity.type
_entity.pdbx_description
1 polymer ?
#
loop_
_entity_poly.entity_id
_entity_poly.type
_entity_poly.pdbx_seq_one_letter_code
_entity_poly.pdbx_strand_id
1 'polypeptide(L)'
;MKTREQAVRALAQTAEDKMLLQQFFDKYEVSQERSYLTHTRFLDLRERTLCVKAARETGITAQTVFWGGYPDAERVMALFLPDYLTAEDAIKPENSPLALLRAEKSPADTLSHRDYLGALMGLGIERAVVGDILLHDDGAELFVTEDMAEFILMNFLRAGRKRVMLSQIALTDFRSPEVNEEDGEGSVASLRLDSVAALIFRLSRAQMQERIDKGTVFLNQMQCLKPDADVAPGDRITVRGLGRARIVELGGVSRKGRQFVRYTRSV
;
A
#
# COMPACT_ATOMS: atom_id res chain seq x y z
N MET A 1 -0.02 26.70 8.30
CA MET A 1 0.38 25.30 8.49
C MET A 1 0.39 25.00 9.98
N LYS A 2 0.06 23.78 10.38
CA LYS A 2 0.18 23.36 11.78
C LYS A 2 1.65 23.13 12.12
N THR A 3 2.02 23.33 13.39
CA THR A 3 3.31 22.84 13.88
C THR A 3 3.30 21.30 13.93
N ARG A 4 4.47 20.67 14.00
CA ARG A 4 4.61 19.21 14.13
C ARG A 4 3.84 18.69 15.35
N GLU A 5 4.02 19.32 16.51
CA GLU A 5 3.30 18.97 17.74
C GLU A 5 1.78 19.08 17.58
N GLN A 6 1.30 20.13 16.92
CA GLN A 6 -0.12 20.32 16.64
C GLN A 6 -0.65 19.24 15.69
N ALA A 7 0.11 18.87 14.66
CA ALA A 7 -0.26 17.80 13.72
C ALA A 7 -0.30 16.43 14.42
N VAL A 8 0.74 16.08 15.20
CA VAL A 8 0.77 14.84 16.00
C VAL A 8 -0.44 14.77 16.92
N ARG A 9 -0.72 15.84 17.68
CA ARG A 9 -1.86 15.90 18.60
C ARG A 9 -3.20 15.79 17.89
N ALA A 10 -3.32 16.33 16.68
CA ALA A 10 -4.56 16.31 15.91
C ALA A 10 -4.83 14.97 15.21
N LEU A 11 -3.77 14.26 14.78
CA LEU A 11 -3.88 13.07 13.94
C LEU A 11 -3.74 11.76 14.72
N ALA A 12 -2.96 11.74 15.80
CA ALA A 12 -2.74 10.51 16.57
C ALA A 12 -3.97 10.14 17.40
N GLN A 13 -4.48 8.93 17.20
CA GLN A 13 -5.60 8.38 17.99
C GLN A 13 -5.10 7.39 19.04
N THR A 14 -3.92 6.82 18.83
CA THR A 14 -3.28 5.83 19.70
C THR A 14 -1.84 6.22 20.06
N ALA A 15 -1.25 5.54 21.05
CA ALA A 15 0.17 5.72 21.37
C ALA A 15 1.08 5.30 20.20
N GLU A 16 0.68 4.27 19.45
CA GLU A 16 1.37 3.81 18.24
C GLU A 16 1.34 4.88 17.15
N ASP A 17 0.20 5.55 16.94
CA ASP A 17 0.11 6.66 15.99
C ASP A 17 1.03 7.83 16.37
N LYS A 18 1.07 8.15 17.67
CA LYS A 18 1.96 9.20 18.17
C LYS A 18 3.42 8.86 17.90
N MET A 19 3.83 7.62 18.21
CA MET A 19 5.20 7.16 17.99
C MET A 19 5.55 7.13 16.50
N LEU A 20 4.63 6.65 15.65
CA LEU A 20 4.78 6.67 14.19
C LEU A 20 5.02 8.09 13.67
N LEU A 21 4.16 9.05 14.06
CA LEU A 21 4.27 10.42 13.56
C LEU A 21 5.52 11.13 14.09
N GLN A 22 5.94 10.84 15.33
CA GLN A 22 7.21 11.33 15.86
C GLN A 22 8.39 10.81 15.02
N GLN A 23 8.49 9.49 14.82
CA GLN A 23 9.54 8.89 13.99
C GLN A 23 9.52 9.43 12.54
N PHE A 24 8.33 9.64 11.98
CA PHE A 24 8.15 10.25 10.66
C PHE A 24 8.75 11.66 10.61
N PHE A 25 8.46 12.52 11.59
CA PHE A 25 9.03 13.87 11.63
C PHE A 25 10.53 13.88 11.97
N ASP A 26 11.00 12.98 12.84
CA ASP A 26 12.42 12.85 13.16
C ASP A 26 13.24 12.50 11.91
N LYS A 27 12.74 11.56 11.09
CA LYS A 27 13.38 11.21 9.81
C LYS A 27 13.39 12.37 8.83
N TYR A 28 12.29 13.11 8.74
CA TYR A 28 12.24 14.34 7.94
C TYR A 28 13.29 15.37 8.41
N GLU A 29 13.39 15.61 9.72
CA GLU A 29 14.37 16.54 10.30
C GLU A 29 15.80 16.13 9.96
N VAL A 30 16.14 14.85 10.16
CA VAL A 30 17.46 14.32 9.80
C VAL A 30 17.78 14.55 8.33
N SER A 31 16.80 14.37 7.42
CA SER A 31 17.01 14.62 5.99
C SER A 31 17.36 16.08 5.72
N GLN A 32 16.62 17.02 6.33
CA GLN A 32 16.86 18.44 6.11
C GLN A 32 18.17 18.93 6.75
N GLU A 33 18.47 18.51 7.97
CA GLU A 33 19.69 18.92 8.68
C GLU A 33 20.96 18.34 8.06
N ARG A 34 20.89 17.09 7.57
CA ARG A 34 22.06 16.37 7.05
C ARG A 34 22.15 16.39 5.53
N SER A 35 21.14 16.94 4.85
CA SER A 35 21.09 17.08 3.39
C SER A 35 21.28 15.76 2.64
N TYR A 36 20.66 14.68 3.10
CA TYR A 36 20.60 13.40 2.38
C TYR A 36 19.20 12.78 2.47
N LEU A 37 18.90 11.88 1.55
CA LEU A 37 17.62 11.17 1.52
C LEU A 37 17.48 10.27 2.74
N THR A 38 16.42 10.45 3.51
CA THR A 38 16.06 9.53 4.61
C THR A 38 14.72 8.88 4.33
N HIS A 39 14.39 7.85 5.10
CA HIS A 39 13.13 7.15 4.93
C HIS A 39 12.60 6.59 6.25
N THR A 40 11.30 6.30 6.26
CA THR A 40 10.67 5.47 7.29
C THR A 40 10.93 3.97 7.02
N ARG A 41 10.53 3.12 7.95
CA ARG A 41 10.20 1.71 7.66
C ARG A 41 9.04 1.60 6.66
N PHE A 42 8.72 0.40 6.20
CA PHE A 42 7.46 0.19 5.47
C PHE A 42 6.26 0.53 6.35
N LEU A 43 5.35 1.29 5.73
CA LEU A 43 4.07 1.73 6.26
C LEU A 43 2.97 0.88 5.63
N ASP A 44 2.00 0.47 6.44
CA ASP A 44 0.73 -0.04 5.88
C ASP A 44 -0.15 1.11 5.34
N LEU A 45 -1.25 0.77 4.66
CA LEU A 45 -2.16 1.79 4.10
C LEU A 45 -2.73 2.77 5.13
N ARG A 46 -2.93 2.34 6.39
CA ARG A 46 -3.44 3.19 7.48
C ARG A 46 -2.34 4.15 7.94
N GLU A 47 -1.15 3.63 8.19
CA GLU A 47 0.03 4.40 8.58
C GLU A 47 0.39 5.43 7.51
N ARG A 48 0.42 5.01 6.23
CA ARG A 48 0.56 5.88 5.07
C ARG A 48 -0.47 7.00 5.09
N THR A 49 -1.75 6.69 5.32
CA THR A 49 -2.81 7.71 5.39
C THR A 49 -2.52 8.75 6.45
N LEU A 50 -2.02 8.32 7.61
CA LEU A 50 -1.66 9.20 8.71
C LEU A 50 -0.49 10.12 8.33
N CYS A 51 0.57 9.54 7.78
CA CYS A 51 1.77 10.27 7.33
C CYS A 51 1.48 11.24 6.19
N VAL A 52 0.65 10.87 5.21
CA VAL A 52 0.22 11.78 4.12
C VAL A 52 -0.54 12.98 4.69
N LYS A 53 -1.45 12.76 5.64
CA LYS A 53 -2.16 13.86 6.31
C LYS A 53 -1.18 14.75 7.10
N ALA A 54 -0.25 14.16 7.83
CA ALA A 54 0.76 14.88 8.59
C ALA A 54 1.63 15.75 7.68
N ALA A 55 2.09 15.21 6.54
CA ALA A 55 2.87 15.94 5.54
C ALA A 55 2.08 17.13 4.97
N ARG A 56 0.78 16.95 4.70
CA ARG A 56 -0.10 18.01 4.18
C ARG A 56 -0.35 19.11 5.23
N GLU A 57 -0.65 18.74 6.47
CA GLU A 57 -0.98 19.71 7.52
C GLU A 57 0.20 20.57 7.96
N THR A 58 1.41 20.00 7.88
CA THR A 58 2.67 20.68 8.23
C THR A 58 3.36 21.33 7.04
N GLY A 59 2.93 21.02 5.81
CA GLY A 59 3.44 21.67 4.59
C GLY A 59 4.66 21.03 3.96
N ILE A 60 5.06 19.85 4.40
CA ILE A 60 6.28 19.16 3.92
C ILE A 60 6.00 18.20 2.74
N THR A 61 4.84 18.38 2.08
CA THR A 61 4.39 17.46 1.00
C THR A 61 5.36 17.45 -0.18
N ALA A 62 5.94 18.59 -0.53
CA ALA A 62 6.91 18.67 -1.63
C ALA A 62 8.24 17.97 -1.31
N GLN A 63 8.56 17.79 -0.03
CA GLN A 63 9.77 17.10 0.45
C GLN A 63 9.49 15.66 0.89
N THR A 64 8.29 15.12 0.60
CA THR A 64 7.90 13.77 1.02
C THR A 64 7.33 12.98 -0.15
N VAL A 65 7.95 11.85 -0.47
CA VAL A 65 7.46 10.90 -1.49
C VAL A 65 7.11 9.59 -0.82
N PHE A 66 5.98 8.97 -1.20
CA PHE A 66 5.61 7.65 -0.71
C PHE A 66 5.88 6.61 -1.78
N TRP A 67 6.84 5.72 -1.54
CA TRP A 67 7.33 4.76 -2.53
C TRP A 67 7.49 3.36 -1.95
N GLY A 68 7.02 2.35 -2.68
CA GLY A 68 7.12 0.93 -2.31
C GLY A 68 7.85 0.07 -3.33
N GLY A 69 8.52 0.69 -4.31
CA GLY A 69 9.25 0.01 -5.39
C GLY A 69 8.53 0.04 -6.73
N TYR A 70 7.21 0.25 -6.73
CA TYR A 70 6.40 0.38 -7.93
C TYR A 70 5.18 1.31 -7.67
N PRO A 71 4.54 1.88 -8.71
CA PRO A 71 3.51 2.93 -8.55
C PRO A 71 2.29 2.53 -7.71
N ASP A 72 1.97 1.24 -7.69
CA ASP A 72 0.74 0.69 -7.13
C ASP A 72 0.95 -0.03 -5.79
N ALA A 73 2.13 0.13 -5.17
CA ALA A 73 2.46 -0.56 -3.94
C ALA A 73 1.53 -0.16 -2.79
N GLU A 74 0.99 -1.16 -2.09
CA GLU A 74 0.15 -0.92 -0.91
C GLU A 74 1.02 -0.56 0.29
N ARG A 75 2.16 -1.24 0.42
CA ARG A 75 3.17 -0.93 1.44
C ARG A 75 4.26 -0.07 0.86
N VAL A 76 4.46 1.07 1.50
CA VAL A 76 5.36 2.13 1.04
C VAL A 76 6.22 2.63 2.18
N MET A 77 7.37 3.20 1.87
CA MET A 77 8.11 4.06 2.79
C MET A 77 7.80 5.52 2.47
N ALA A 78 7.82 6.39 3.48
CA ALA A 78 7.96 7.81 3.22
C ALA A 78 9.44 8.13 3.04
N LEU A 79 9.80 8.61 1.86
CA LEU A 79 11.10 9.13 1.50
C LEU A 79 11.09 10.64 1.73
N PHE A 80 12.10 11.14 2.44
CA PHE A 80 12.28 12.56 2.69
C PHE A 80 13.43 13.10 1.86
N LEU A 81 13.14 14.18 1.15
CA LEU A 81 14.03 14.73 0.14
C LEU A 81 14.71 15.98 0.68
N PRO A 82 16.05 16.08 0.55
CA PRO A 82 16.74 17.35 0.67
C PRO A 82 16.43 18.24 -0.54
N ASP A 83 16.65 19.55 -0.41
CA ASP A 83 16.24 20.56 -1.40
C ASP A 83 16.81 20.36 -2.82
N TYR A 84 17.89 19.59 -2.98
CA TYR A 84 18.50 19.33 -4.29
C TYR A 84 17.94 18.08 -5.01
N LEU A 85 17.11 17.27 -4.36
CA LEU A 85 16.50 16.08 -4.97
C LEU A 85 15.06 16.35 -5.39
N THR A 86 14.70 15.86 -6.57
CA THR A 86 13.31 15.81 -7.04
C THR A 86 12.63 14.52 -6.62
N ALA A 87 11.30 14.49 -6.71
CA ALA A 87 10.52 13.28 -6.45
C ALA A 87 10.92 12.13 -7.39
N GLU A 88 11.21 12.46 -8.65
CA GLU A 88 11.67 11.54 -9.66
C GLU A 88 13.06 10.97 -9.33
N ASP A 89 13.97 11.79 -8.79
CA ASP A 89 15.30 11.32 -8.36
C ASP A 89 15.21 10.38 -7.14
N ALA A 90 14.31 10.65 -6.20
CA ALA A 90 14.17 9.87 -4.97
C ALA A 90 13.65 8.45 -5.20
N ILE A 91 12.91 8.22 -6.29
CA ILE A 91 12.36 6.89 -6.63
C ILE A 91 13.24 6.10 -7.61
N LYS A 92 14.38 6.67 -8.04
CA LYS A 92 15.33 5.94 -8.89
C LYS A 92 15.92 4.73 -8.13
N PRO A 93 16.12 3.59 -8.81
CA PRO A 93 16.65 2.38 -8.18
C PRO A 93 17.93 2.60 -7.38
N GLU A 94 18.86 3.42 -7.86
CA GLU A 94 20.14 3.72 -7.20
C GLU A 94 20.01 4.47 -5.87
N ASN A 95 18.90 5.18 -5.65
CA ASN A 95 18.63 5.93 -4.41
C ASN A 95 17.60 5.22 -3.52
N SER A 96 17.06 4.09 -4.00
CA SER A 96 15.93 3.43 -3.37
C SER A 96 16.38 2.71 -2.09
N PRO A 97 15.70 2.92 -0.94
CA PRO A 97 15.99 2.18 0.30
C PRO A 97 15.43 0.76 0.29
N LEU A 98 15.17 0.20 -0.89
CA LEU A 98 14.43 -1.03 -1.12
C LEU A 98 15.29 -2.00 -1.93
N ALA A 99 15.29 -3.26 -1.53
CA ALA A 99 15.76 -4.37 -2.37
C ALA A 99 14.58 -5.17 -2.92
N LEU A 100 14.79 -5.81 -4.06
CA LEU A 100 13.88 -6.79 -4.63
C LEU A 100 14.51 -8.17 -4.63
N LEU A 101 13.87 -9.09 -3.91
CA LEU A 101 14.30 -10.49 -3.85
C LEU A 101 13.30 -11.36 -4.61
N ARG A 102 13.79 -12.16 -5.55
CA ARG A 102 12.99 -13.21 -6.21
C ARG A 102 13.16 -14.52 -5.46
N ALA A 103 12.04 -15.10 -5.06
CA ALA A 103 11.94 -16.37 -4.36
C ALA A 103 11.30 -17.42 -5.28
N GLU A 104 12.12 -18.26 -5.91
CA GLU A 104 11.67 -19.29 -6.83
C GLU A 104 11.29 -20.57 -6.08
N LYS A 105 10.19 -21.21 -6.49
CA LYS A 105 9.72 -22.49 -5.95
C LYS A 105 9.70 -23.57 -7.03
N SER A 106 9.57 -24.83 -6.63
CA SER A 106 9.30 -25.90 -7.58
C SER A 106 7.94 -25.67 -8.29
N PRO A 107 7.81 -25.92 -9.61
CA PRO A 107 6.55 -25.80 -10.34
C PRO A 107 5.41 -26.65 -9.74
N ALA A 108 5.74 -27.77 -9.09
CA ALA A 108 4.76 -28.65 -8.44
C ALA A 108 4.24 -28.12 -7.10
N ASP A 109 4.87 -27.09 -6.53
CA ASP A 109 4.49 -26.53 -5.24
C ASP A 109 3.49 -25.38 -5.41
N THR A 110 2.50 -25.30 -4.53
CA THR A 110 1.62 -24.13 -4.42
C THR A 110 1.94 -23.42 -3.12
N LEU A 111 2.26 -22.14 -3.19
CA LEU A 111 2.56 -21.30 -2.05
C LEU A 111 1.68 -20.06 -2.10
N SER A 112 1.08 -19.74 -0.96
CA SER A 112 0.27 -18.54 -0.79
C SER A 112 1.11 -17.40 -0.21
N HIS A 113 0.58 -16.19 -0.25
CA HIS A 113 1.19 -15.04 0.42
C HIS A 113 1.45 -15.31 1.91
N ARG A 114 0.58 -16.09 2.58
CA ARG A 114 0.75 -16.43 4.00
C ARG A 114 1.97 -17.31 4.24
N ASP A 115 2.36 -18.14 3.28
CA ASP A 115 3.52 -19.02 3.42
C ASP A 115 4.82 -18.24 3.36
N TYR A 116 4.93 -17.29 2.41
CA TYR A 116 6.10 -16.39 2.31
C TYR A 116 6.18 -15.45 3.52
N LEU A 117 5.07 -14.77 3.84
CA LEU A 117 5.05 -13.85 4.96
C LEU A 117 5.32 -14.58 6.29
N GLY A 118 4.67 -15.72 6.52
CA GLY A 118 4.85 -16.51 7.73
C GLY A 118 6.29 -16.99 7.91
N ALA A 119 6.96 -17.38 6.83
CA ALA A 119 8.37 -17.75 6.88
C ALA A 119 9.30 -16.58 7.18
N LEU A 120 9.04 -15.38 6.62
CA LEU A 120 9.80 -14.17 6.96
C LEU A 120 9.64 -13.84 8.46
N MET A 121 8.40 -13.89 8.98
CA MET A 121 8.16 -13.65 10.41
C MET A 121 8.81 -14.73 11.29
N GLY A 122 8.86 -15.97 10.82
CA GLY A 122 9.53 -17.09 11.50
C GLY A 122 11.05 -16.92 11.64
N LEU A 123 11.68 -16.09 10.80
CA LEU A 123 13.08 -15.67 10.93
C LEU A 123 13.27 -14.51 11.92
N GLY A 124 12.20 -14.03 12.55
CA GLY A 124 12.23 -12.85 13.42
C GLY A 124 12.25 -11.52 12.67
N ILE A 125 12.02 -11.52 11.36
CA ILE A 125 11.93 -10.30 10.56
C ILE A 125 10.61 -9.59 10.89
N GLU A 126 10.66 -8.30 11.18
CA GLU A 126 9.46 -7.53 11.46
C GLU A 126 8.66 -7.23 10.18
N ARG A 127 7.34 -7.08 10.30
CA ARG A 127 6.49 -6.66 9.16
C ARG A 127 6.92 -5.30 8.58
N ALA A 128 7.55 -4.46 9.39
CA ALA A 128 8.14 -3.16 9.06
C ALA A 128 9.28 -3.23 8.02
N VAL A 129 9.97 -4.35 7.93
CA VAL A 129 11.07 -4.61 6.98
C VAL A 129 10.56 -5.04 5.61
N VAL A 130 9.35 -5.59 5.56
CA VAL A 130 8.79 -6.22 4.37
C VAL A 130 7.77 -5.28 3.72
N GLY A 131 7.90 -5.09 2.42
CA GLY A 131 6.94 -4.40 1.57
C GLY A 131 5.85 -5.34 1.08
N ASP A 132 5.50 -5.18 -0.18
CA ASP A 132 4.58 -6.08 -0.88
C ASP A 132 5.27 -7.39 -1.27
N ILE A 133 4.48 -8.46 -1.28
CA ILE A 133 4.87 -9.79 -1.72
C ILE A 133 4.03 -10.08 -2.96
N LEU A 134 4.66 -10.07 -4.13
CA LEU A 134 4.02 -10.32 -5.41
C LEU A 134 4.11 -11.81 -5.70
N LEU A 135 2.96 -12.47 -5.85
CA LEU A 135 2.92 -13.91 -6.16
C LEU A 135 2.96 -14.13 -7.66
N HIS A 136 3.64 -15.20 -8.06
CA HIS A 136 3.74 -15.68 -9.42
C HIS A 136 3.61 -17.21 -9.45
N ASP A 137 3.35 -17.77 -10.62
CA ASP A 137 3.25 -19.22 -10.81
C ASP A 137 4.56 -19.95 -10.45
N ASP A 138 5.71 -19.30 -10.63
CA ASP A 138 7.04 -19.83 -10.35
C ASP A 138 7.59 -19.42 -8.97
N GLY A 139 6.84 -18.64 -8.17
CA GLY A 139 7.29 -18.21 -6.86
C GLY A 139 6.72 -16.87 -6.39
N ALA A 140 7.58 -16.02 -5.86
CA ALA A 140 7.21 -14.68 -5.43
C ALA A 140 8.36 -13.68 -5.59
N GLU A 141 8.01 -12.40 -5.65
CA GLU A 141 8.93 -11.28 -5.53
C GLU A 141 8.64 -10.52 -4.23
N LEU A 142 9.69 -10.25 -3.46
CA LEU A 142 9.63 -9.68 -2.12
C LEU A 142 10.31 -8.33 -2.14
N PHE A 143 9.54 -7.26 -1.94
CA PHE A 143 10.12 -5.96 -1.62
C PHE A 143 10.52 -5.95 -0.15
N VAL A 144 11.76 -5.59 0.15
CA VAL A 144 12.32 -5.54 1.51
C VAL A 144 13.16 -4.29 1.69
N THR A 145 13.48 -3.92 2.92
CA THR A 145 14.47 -2.86 3.17
C THR A 145 15.85 -3.33 2.68
N GLU A 146 16.61 -2.43 2.06
CA GLU A 146 17.94 -2.76 1.49
C GLU A 146 18.88 -3.37 2.55
N ASP A 147 18.87 -2.84 3.77
CA ASP A 147 19.72 -3.29 4.89
C ASP A 147 19.43 -4.73 5.35
N MET A 148 18.25 -5.28 5.03
CA MET A 148 17.85 -6.64 5.40
C MET A 148 17.97 -7.62 4.22
N ALA A 149 18.30 -7.15 3.02
CA ALA A 149 18.35 -7.97 1.81
C ALA A 149 19.31 -9.15 1.93
N GLU A 150 20.56 -8.90 2.33
CA GLU A 150 21.59 -9.93 2.47
C GLU A 150 21.21 -10.99 3.53
N PHE A 151 20.71 -10.55 4.68
CA PHE A 151 20.24 -11.46 5.72
C PHE A 151 19.12 -12.38 5.20
N ILE A 152 18.16 -11.83 4.44
CA ILE A 152 17.04 -12.61 3.90
C ILE A 152 17.53 -13.59 2.84
N LEU A 153 18.41 -13.16 1.92
CA LEU A 153 19.01 -14.04 0.91
C LEU A 153 19.70 -15.27 1.54
N MET A 154 20.41 -15.07 2.64
CA MET A 154 21.17 -16.15 3.29
C MET A 154 20.28 -17.10 4.11
N ASN A 155 19.19 -16.59 4.71
CA ASN A 155 18.44 -17.32 5.74
C ASN A 155 17.04 -17.77 5.31
N PHE A 156 16.44 -17.15 4.30
CA PHE A 156 15.11 -17.50 3.82
C PHE A 156 15.17 -18.68 2.84
N LEU A 157 15.25 -19.88 3.39
CA LEU A 157 15.45 -21.13 2.63
C LEU A 157 14.14 -21.87 2.34
N ARG A 158 13.06 -21.52 3.04
CA ARG A 158 11.76 -22.21 2.95
C ARG A 158 10.61 -21.23 3.13
N ALA A 159 9.53 -21.46 2.38
CA ALA A 159 8.23 -20.84 2.58
C ALA A 159 7.21 -21.95 2.89
N GLY A 160 6.48 -21.83 4.01
CA GLY A 160 5.68 -22.93 4.54
C GLY A 160 6.53 -24.19 4.78
N ARG A 161 6.23 -25.28 4.06
CA ARG A 161 7.02 -26.53 4.09
C ARG A 161 7.92 -26.74 2.87
N LYS A 162 7.94 -25.79 1.94
CA LYS A 162 8.59 -25.94 0.62
C LYS A 162 9.91 -25.19 0.60
N ARG A 163 10.91 -25.74 -0.09
CA ARG A 163 12.18 -25.03 -0.31
C ARG A 163 11.97 -23.96 -1.37
N VAL A 164 12.65 -22.84 -1.19
CA VAL A 164 12.70 -21.75 -2.15
C VAL A 164 14.16 -21.40 -2.40
N MET A 165 14.45 -20.91 -3.61
CA MET A 165 15.76 -20.36 -3.96
C MET A 165 15.62 -18.85 -4.09
N LEU A 166 16.52 -18.12 -3.45
CA LEU A 166 16.47 -16.67 -3.41
C LEU A 166 17.61 -16.05 -4.21
N SER A 167 17.28 -14.99 -4.94
CA SER A 167 18.22 -14.14 -5.65
C SER A 167 17.77 -12.69 -5.59
N GLN A 168 18.71 -11.76 -5.48
CA GLN A 168 18.43 -10.34 -5.65
C GLN A 168 18.37 -10.01 -7.14
N ILE A 169 17.37 -9.22 -7.53
CA ILE A 169 17.18 -8.74 -8.89
C ILE A 169 17.09 -7.21 -8.89
N ALA A 170 17.26 -6.57 -10.04
CA ALA A 170 17.09 -5.12 -10.12
C ALA A 170 15.63 -4.74 -9.84
N LEU A 171 15.42 -3.62 -9.15
CA LEU A 171 14.07 -3.08 -8.91
C LEU A 171 13.28 -2.86 -10.20
N THR A 172 13.98 -2.57 -11.30
CA THR A 172 13.39 -2.39 -12.64
C THR A 172 12.88 -3.69 -13.25
N ASP A 173 13.37 -4.83 -12.79
CA ASP A 173 13.06 -6.16 -13.34
C ASP A 173 11.90 -6.84 -12.60
N PHE A 174 11.20 -6.08 -11.73
CA PHE A 174 10.03 -6.57 -11.04
C PHE A 174 8.94 -6.95 -12.04
N ARG A 175 8.25 -8.04 -11.75
CA ARG A 175 7.10 -8.48 -12.53
C ARG A 175 5.86 -7.85 -11.91
N SER A 176 5.15 -7.07 -12.72
CA SER A 176 3.83 -6.59 -12.30
C SER A 176 2.96 -7.80 -11.96
N PRO A 177 2.25 -7.77 -10.83
CA PRO A 177 1.43 -8.90 -10.42
C PRO A 177 0.41 -9.20 -11.52
N GLU A 178 0.30 -10.47 -11.92
CA GLU A 178 -0.82 -10.93 -12.73
C GLU A 178 -2.05 -10.92 -11.84
N VAL A 179 -2.74 -9.78 -11.82
CA VAL A 179 -3.99 -9.66 -11.11
C VAL A 179 -5.05 -10.29 -12.01
N ASN A 180 -5.60 -11.42 -11.59
CA ASN A 180 -6.84 -11.91 -12.18
C ASN A 180 -7.92 -10.88 -11.88
N GLU A 181 -8.22 -10.03 -12.86
CA GLU A 181 -9.29 -9.05 -12.77
C GLU A 181 -10.55 -9.59 -13.44
N GLU A 182 -11.66 -9.60 -12.70
CA GLU A 182 -12.99 -9.81 -13.26
C GLU A 182 -13.62 -8.45 -13.58
N ASP A 183 -14.08 -8.29 -14.82
CA ASP A 183 -14.95 -7.19 -15.20
C ASP A 183 -16.34 -7.36 -14.59
N GLY A 184 -16.92 -6.26 -14.14
CA GLY A 184 -18.26 -6.22 -13.61
C GLY A 184 -18.98 -4.93 -13.95
N GLU A 185 -20.30 -5.03 -14.01
CA GLU A 185 -21.18 -3.89 -14.18
C GLU A 185 -22.40 -3.99 -13.26
N GLY A 186 -22.96 -2.84 -12.93
CA GLY A 186 -24.19 -2.78 -12.17
C GLY A 186 -24.74 -1.36 -12.09
N SER A 187 -25.75 -1.18 -11.25
CA SER A 187 -26.31 0.15 -10.99
C SER A 187 -26.41 0.42 -9.50
N VAL A 188 -26.18 1.66 -9.10
CA VAL A 188 -26.27 2.16 -7.73
C VAL A 188 -27.26 3.31 -7.62
N ALA A 189 -27.78 3.57 -6.42
CA ALA A 189 -28.66 4.72 -6.19
C ALA A 189 -27.90 6.06 -6.20
N SER A 190 -26.60 6.02 -5.88
CA SER A 190 -25.72 7.18 -5.80
C SER A 190 -24.26 6.74 -5.92
N LEU A 191 -23.36 7.61 -6.38
CA LEU A 191 -21.90 7.36 -6.50
C LEU A 191 -21.14 7.44 -5.17
N ARG A 192 -21.82 7.13 -4.07
CA ARG A 192 -21.21 7.08 -2.75
C ARG A 192 -20.36 5.83 -2.60
N LEU A 193 -19.23 5.96 -1.92
CA LEU A 193 -18.31 4.86 -1.64
C LEU A 193 -19.03 3.64 -1.05
N ASP A 194 -19.91 3.85 -0.07
CA ASP A 194 -20.68 2.75 0.54
C ASP A 194 -21.56 1.98 -0.44
N SER A 195 -22.18 2.70 -1.38
CA SER A 195 -23.07 2.12 -2.39
C SER A 195 -22.30 1.42 -3.50
N VAL A 196 -21.22 2.04 -3.98
CA VAL A 196 -20.40 1.51 -5.08
C VAL A 196 -19.58 0.30 -4.60
N ALA A 197 -18.91 0.41 -3.45
CA ALA A 197 -18.15 -0.71 -2.91
C ALA A 197 -19.05 -1.89 -2.53
N ALA A 198 -20.26 -1.65 -1.98
CA ALA A 198 -21.21 -2.72 -1.70
C ALA A 198 -21.59 -3.52 -2.96
N LEU A 199 -21.84 -2.84 -4.08
CA LEU A 199 -22.09 -3.48 -5.38
C LEU A 199 -20.90 -4.36 -5.81
N ILE A 200 -19.70 -3.80 -5.83
CA ILE A 200 -18.48 -4.45 -6.33
C ILE A 200 -18.11 -5.69 -5.50
N PHE A 201 -18.13 -5.55 -4.18
CA PHE A 201 -17.73 -6.61 -3.26
C PHE A 201 -18.87 -7.55 -2.87
N ARG A 202 -20.04 -7.42 -3.51
CA ARG A 202 -21.23 -8.26 -3.30
C ARG A 202 -21.66 -8.31 -1.83
N LEU A 203 -21.70 -7.14 -1.19
CA LEU A 203 -22.14 -6.96 0.20
C LEU A 203 -23.38 -6.08 0.28
N SER A 204 -24.09 -6.13 1.41
CA SER A 204 -25.12 -5.12 1.68
C SER A 204 -24.46 -3.77 1.96
N ARG A 205 -25.21 -2.67 1.71
CA ARG A 205 -24.74 -1.32 2.02
C ARG A 205 -24.42 -1.15 3.51
N ALA A 206 -25.21 -1.76 4.40
CA ALA A 206 -24.97 -1.72 5.84
C ALA A 206 -23.66 -2.43 6.23
N GLN A 207 -23.38 -3.59 5.63
CA GLN A 207 -22.11 -4.30 5.84
C GLN A 207 -20.92 -3.49 5.34
N MET A 208 -21.08 -2.77 4.22
CA MET A 208 -20.03 -1.90 3.70
C MET A 208 -19.81 -0.67 4.59
N GLN A 209 -20.87 -0.03 5.09
CA GLN A 209 -20.77 1.06 6.07
C GLN A 209 -20.02 0.63 7.32
N GLU A 210 -20.35 -0.53 7.88
CA GLU A 210 -19.63 -1.08 9.05
C GLU A 210 -18.12 -1.27 8.77
N ARG A 211 -17.75 -1.71 7.56
CA ARG A 211 -16.34 -1.85 7.16
C ARG A 211 -15.63 -0.50 7.00
N ILE A 212 -16.34 0.51 6.49
CA ILE A 212 -15.85 1.89 6.38
C ILE A 212 -15.61 2.45 7.79
N ASP A 213 -16.57 2.29 8.69
CA ASP A 213 -16.48 2.76 10.08
C ASP A 213 -15.34 2.08 10.85
N LYS A 214 -15.11 0.78 10.59
CA LYS A 214 -13.95 0.03 11.12
C LYS A 214 -12.61 0.41 10.48
N GLY A 215 -12.59 1.30 9.49
CA GLY A 215 -11.38 1.74 8.82
C GLY A 215 -10.71 0.68 7.94
N THR A 216 -11.49 -0.26 7.41
CA THR A 216 -11.00 -1.36 6.56
C THR A 216 -11.16 -1.10 5.06
N VAL A 217 -11.65 0.08 4.69
CA VAL A 217 -11.88 0.51 3.31
C VAL A 217 -10.95 1.68 2.97
N PHE A 218 -10.30 1.58 1.82
CA PHE A 218 -9.35 2.56 1.32
C PHE A 218 -9.78 3.01 -0.07
N LEU A 219 -9.76 4.32 -0.31
CA LEU A 219 -9.99 4.95 -1.59
C LEU A 219 -8.69 5.60 -2.04
N ASN A 220 -8.18 5.22 -3.20
CA ASN A 220 -6.90 5.72 -3.74
C ASN A 220 -5.74 5.59 -2.73
N GLN A 221 -5.64 4.40 -2.12
CA GLN A 221 -4.61 4.07 -1.11
C GLN A 221 -4.68 4.90 0.19
N MET A 222 -5.78 5.64 0.40
CA MET A 222 -6.05 6.42 1.60
C MET A 222 -7.24 5.82 2.36
N GLN A 223 -7.09 5.63 3.67
CA GLN A 223 -8.15 5.13 4.52
C GLN A 223 -9.33 6.11 4.48
N CYS A 224 -10.50 5.60 4.10
CA CYS A 224 -11.71 6.39 4.03
C CYS A 224 -12.68 5.94 5.13
N LEU A 225 -13.05 6.89 5.99
CA LEU A 225 -14.05 6.71 7.06
C LEU A 225 -15.37 7.43 6.72
N LYS A 226 -15.53 7.88 5.47
CA LYS A 226 -16.71 8.62 5.00
C LYS A 226 -17.51 7.75 4.03
N PRO A 227 -18.62 7.14 4.48
CA PRO A 227 -19.46 6.31 3.62
C PRO A 227 -19.99 7.03 2.38
N ASP A 228 -20.16 8.35 2.48
CA ASP A 228 -20.66 9.25 1.47
C ASP A 228 -19.57 9.88 0.59
N ALA A 229 -18.31 9.45 0.72
CA ALA A 229 -17.25 9.91 -0.17
C ALA A 229 -17.63 9.63 -1.63
N ASP A 230 -17.43 10.62 -2.49
CA ASP A 230 -17.68 10.48 -3.92
C ASP A 230 -16.63 9.56 -4.56
N VAL A 231 -17.10 8.80 -5.55
CA VAL A 231 -16.28 7.89 -6.34
C VAL A 231 -16.34 8.31 -7.81
N ALA A 232 -15.17 8.38 -8.45
CA ALA A 232 -14.97 8.80 -9.83
C ALA A 232 -14.35 7.69 -10.70
N PRO A 233 -14.43 7.78 -12.04
CA PRO A 233 -13.68 6.90 -12.93
C PRO A 233 -12.18 6.98 -12.63
N GLY A 234 -11.49 5.83 -12.66
CA GLY A 234 -10.09 5.69 -12.31
C GLY A 234 -9.82 5.47 -10.82
N ASP A 235 -10.79 5.74 -9.95
CA ASP A 235 -10.63 5.51 -8.51
C ASP A 235 -10.43 4.04 -8.20
N ARG A 236 -9.60 3.78 -7.19
CA ARG A 236 -9.27 2.45 -6.69
C ARG A 236 -9.81 2.26 -5.30
N ILE A 237 -10.55 1.18 -5.10
CA ILE A 237 -11.17 0.82 -3.82
C ILE A 237 -10.50 -0.47 -3.33
N THR A 238 -9.84 -0.41 -2.18
CA THR A 238 -9.33 -1.59 -1.48
C THR A 238 -10.18 -1.86 -0.26
N VAL A 239 -10.69 -3.09 -0.12
CA VAL A 239 -11.39 -3.53 1.09
C VAL A 239 -10.60 -4.67 1.71
N ARG A 240 -10.09 -4.44 2.92
CA ARG A 240 -9.24 -5.42 3.62
C ARG A 240 -9.98 -6.76 3.77
N GLY A 241 -9.34 -7.81 3.24
CA GLY A 241 -9.88 -9.17 3.25
C GLY A 241 -10.89 -9.49 2.15
N LEU A 242 -11.26 -8.54 1.27
CA LEU A 242 -12.17 -8.79 0.13
C LEU A 242 -11.52 -8.52 -1.24
N GLY A 243 -10.40 -7.80 -1.28
CA GLY A 243 -9.63 -7.52 -2.49
C GLY A 243 -9.67 -6.05 -2.89
N ARG A 244 -9.37 -5.80 -4.16
CA ARG A 244 -9.25 -4.47 -4.75
C ARG A 244 -10.16 -4.35 -5.96
N ALA A 245 -10.55 -3.12 -6.29
CA ALA A 245 -11.32 -2.82 -7.47
C ALA A 245 -10.95 -1.46 -8.04
N ARG A 246 -11.14 -1.30 -9.34
CA ARG A 246 -10.98 -0.04 -10.06
C ARG A 246 -12.29 0.34 -10.73
N ILE A 247 -12.68 1.60 -10.62
CA ILE A 247 -13.81 2.12 -11.38
C ILE A 247 -13.35 2.40 -12.81
N VAL A 248 -13.94 1.72 -13.77
CA VAL A 248 -13.62 1.89 -15.19
C VAL A 248 -14.39 3.07 -15.74
N GLU A 249 -15.70 3.09 -15.50
CA GLU A 249 -16.59 4.07 -16.09
C GLU A 249 -17.83 4.28 -15.22
N LEU A 250 -18.30 5.51 -15.18
CA LEU A 250 -19.61 5.86 -14.64
C LEU A 250 -20.53 6.14 -15.82
N GLY A 251 -21.51 5.26 -16.02
CA GLY A 251 -22.46 5.33 -17.11
C GLY A 251 -23.62 6.30 -16.83
N GLY A 252 -24.60 6.29 -17.74
CA GLY A 252 -25.78 7.14 -17.65
C GLY A 252 -26.70 6.83 -16.46
N VAL A 253 -27.74 7.63 -16.32
CA VAL A 253 -28.78 7.46 -15.30
C VAL A 253 -29.95 6.69 -15.90
N SER A 254 -30.36 5.60 -15.27
CA SER A 254 -31.55 4.84 -15.64
C SER A 254 -32.84 5.66 -15.46
N ARG A 255 -33.94 5.22 -16.09
CA ARG A 255 -35.27 5.83 -15.91
C ARG A 255 -35.74 5.92 -14.45
N LYS A 256 -35.18 5.10 -13.55
CA LYS A 256 -35.48 5.09 -12.11
C LYS A 256 -34.45 5.87 -11.27
N GLY A 257 -33.61 6.70 -11.90
CA GLY A 257 -32.63 7.54 -11.21
C GLY A 257 -31.37 6.82 -10.74
N ARG A 258 -31.18 5.53 -11.07
CA ARG A 258 -29.96 4.78 -10.70
C ARG A 258 -28.82 5.09 -11.66
N GLN A 259 -27.59 5.19 -11.15
CA GLN A 259 -26.39 5.39 -11.95
C GLN A 259 -25.74 4.06 -12.30
N PHE A 260 -25.35 3.88 -13.56
CA PHE A 260 -24.62 2.69 -14.01
C PHE A 260 -23.13 2.83 -13.68
N VAL A 261 -22.49 1.72 -13.29
CA VAL A 261 -21.07 1.67 -12.92
C VAL A 261 -20.45 0.45 -13.57
N ARG A 262 -19.31 0.63 -14.24
CA ARG A 262 -18.42 -0.44 -14.70
C ARG A 262 -17.14 -0.43 -13.87
N TYR A 263 -16.67 -1.61 -13.52
CA TYR A 263 -15.50 -1.77 -12.65
C TYR A 263 -14.73 -3.03 -13.02
N THR A 264 -13.43 -3.05 -12.67
CA THR A 264 -12.64 -4.28 -12.59
C THR A 264 -12.40 -4.62 -11.14
N ARG A 265 -12.35 -5.91 -10.80
CA ARG A 265 -12.11 -6.38 -9.44
C ARG A 265 -11.05 -7.49 -9.44
N SER A 266 -10.05 -7.36 -8.57
CA SER A 266 -9.09 -8.43 -8.30
C SER A 266 -9.79 -9.61 -7.60
N VAL A 267 -9.59 -10.82 -8.14
CA VAL A 267 -10.12 -12.08 -7.61
C VAL A 267 -9.03 -12.90 -6.93
#